data_AF-A0A2V3ZRE0-F1
#
_entry.id   AF-A0A2V3ZRE0-F1
#
_cell.length_a   1.000
_cell.length_b   1.000
_cell.length_c   1.000
_cell.angle_alpha   90.00
_cell.angle_beta   90.00
_cell.angle_gamma   90.00
#
_symmetry.space_group_name_H-M   'P 1'
#
loop_
_entity.id
_entity.type
_entity.pdbx_description
1 polymer ?
#
loop_
_entity_poly.entity_id
_entity_poly.type
_entity_poly.pdbx_seq_one_letter_code
_entity_poly.pdbx_strand_id
1 'polypeptide(L)'
;MRSITGAFALLLAIASQPVTAGNLDLLLSGIFPDQQATYIGYESVEREDIPATSPIERKYLVVDFRFRSDPVRDQLQASVHKVCMALLKDRELIQSLSDSGYDMVAVAFDRQSQFDCL
;
A
#
# COMPACT_ATOMS: atom_id res chain seq x y z
N MET A 1 30.50 -9.58 53.62
CA MET A 1 30.69 -9.43 52.15
C MET A 1 29.47 -10.05 51.46
N ARG A 2 28.41 -9.26 51.28
CA ARG A 2 27.80 -8.84 49.99
C ARG A 2 27.20 -9.99 49.16
N SER A 3 25.90 -10.20 49.36
CA SER A 3 25.00 -10.95 48.48
C SER A 3 24.83 -10.23 47.14
N ILE A 4 24.78 -10.97 46.03
CA ILE A 4 24.47 -10.46 44.70
C ILE A 4 23.25 -11.22 44.17
N THR A 5 22.08 -10.60 44.30
CA THR A 5 20.84 -10.98 43.61
C THR A 5 20.85 -10.35 42.22
N GLY A 6 21.10 -11.15 41.18
CA GLY A 6 20.97 -10.72 39.79
C GLY A 6 19.54 -10.94 39.31
N ALA A 7 18.77 -9.86 39.18
CA ALA A 7 17.46 -9.89 38.52
C ALA A 7 17.66 -9.75 37.00
N PHE A 8 17.42 -10.82 36.24
CA PHE A 8 17.41 -10.80 34.78
C PHE A 8 16.02 -10.33 34.32
N ALA A 9 15.89 -9.07 33.93
CA ALA A 9 14.68 -8.54 33.31
C ALA A 9 14.70 -8.88 31.82
N LEU A 10 13.88 -9.85 31.42
CA LEU A 10 13.67 -10.24 30.03
C LEU A 10 12.72 -9.23 29.37
N LEU A 11 13.27 -8.30 28.58
CA LEU A 11 12.47 -7.40 27.72
C LEU A 11 11.93 -8.21 26.53
N LEU A 12 10.64 -8.56 26.57
CA LEU A 12 9.92 -9.06 25.40
C LEU A 12 9.73 -7.90 24.42
N ALA A 13 10.56 -7.85 23.38
CA ALA A 13 10.27 -7.06 22.19
C ALA A 13 9.10 -7.73 21.45
N ILE A 14 7.93 -7.11 21.54
CA ILE A 14 6.76 -7.48 20.75
C ILE A 14 7.09 -7.09 19.31
N ALA A 15 7.41 -8.08 18.47
CA ALA A 15 7.58 -7.86 17.04
C ALA A 15 6.21 -7.51 16.43
N SER A 16 6.03 -6.25 16.05
CA SER A 16 4.93 -5.81 15.19
C SER A 16 5.11 -6.48 13.82
N GLN A 17 4.35 -7.53 13.56
CA GLN A 17 4.35 -8.18 12.26
C GLN A 17 3.58 -7.29 11.25
N PRO A 18 4.14 -6.96 10.08
CA PRO A 18 3.39 -6.29 9.02
C PRO A 18 2.49 -7.33 8.36
N VAL A 19 1.28 -7.53 8.90
CA VAL A 19 0.33 -8.55 8.41
C VAL A 19 -0.28 -8.20 7.04
N THR A 20 -0.13 -6.96 6.57
CA THR A 20 -0.79 -6.46 5.34
C THR A 20 0.01 -6.63 4.04
N ALA A 21 1.33 -6.76 4.09
CA ALA A 21 2.15 -6.68 2.87
C ALA A 21 1.96 -7.89 1.93
N GLY A 22 1.97 -9.12 2.48
CA GLY A 22 2.00 -10.34 1.68
C GLY A 22 0.76 -10.59 0.81
N ASN A 23 -0.42 -10.12 1.23
CA ASN A 23 -1.66 -10.30 0.44
C ASN A 23 -1.77 -9.27 -0.69
N LEU A 24 -1.32 -8.04 -0.46
CA LEU A 24 -1.38 -6.97 -1.45
C LEU A 24 -0.49 -7.27 -2.66
N ASP A 25 0.77 -7.66 -2.42
CA ASP A 25 1.72 -7.97 -3.50
C ASP A 25 1.22 -9.12 -4.39
N LEU A 26 0.61 -10.16 -3.79
CA LEU A 26 0.03 -11.28 -4.51
C LEU A 26 -1.16 -10.86 -5.37
N LEU A 27 -2.07 -10.06 -4.82
CA LEU A 27 -3.21 -9.53 -5.55
C LEU A 27 -2.75 -8.69 -6.74
N LEU A 28 -1.84 -7.73 -6.52
CA LEU A 28 -1.40 -6.78 -7.53
C LEU A 28 -0.58 -7.44 -8.65
N SER A 29 0.27 -8.42 -8.30
CA SER A 29 1.03 -9.21 -9.29
C SER A 29 0.11 -9.99 -10.25
N GLY A 30 -1.10 -10.35 -9.81
CA GLY A 30 -2.07 -11.11 -10.60
C GLY A 30 -2.94 -10.28 -11.55
N ILE A 31 -2.90 -8.94 -11.50
CA ILE A 31 -3.86 -8.10 -12.23
C ILE A 31 -3.64 -8.15 -13.75
N PHE A 32 -2.40 -8.30 -14.21
CA PHE A 32 -2.04 -8.28 -15.63
C PHE A 32 -1.37 -9.58 -16.09
N PRO A 33 -2.13 -10.68 -16.26
CA PRO A 33 -1.56 -11.98 -16.63
C PRO A 33 -0.87 -11.97 -18.01
N ASP A 34 -1.36 -11.16 -18.94
CA ASP A 34 -0.78 -11.01 -20.29
C ASP A 34 0.47 -10.10 -20.31
N GLN A 35 0.97 -9.71 -19.14
CA GLN A 35 2.16 -8.86 -18.94
C GLN A 35 2.07 -7.51 -19.68
N GLN A 36 0.84 -6.99 -19.84
CA GLN A 36 0.59 -5.65 -20.37
C GLN A 36 1.26 -4.58 -19.49
N ALA A 37 1.14 -4.76 -18.17
CA ALA A 37 1.84 -3.99 -17.16
C ALA A 37 2.45 -4.92 -16.12
N THR A 38 3.60 -4.54 -15.58
CA THR A 38 4.32 -5.28 -14.53
C THR A 38 4.16 -4.55 -13.21
N TYR A 39 3.73 -5.25 -12.18
CA TYR A 39 3.71 -4.71 -10.82
C TYR A 39 5.14 -4.51 -10.30
N ILE A 40 5.42 -3.33 -9.76
CA ILE A 40 6.75 -2.95 -9.25
C ILE A 40 6.79 -2.99 -7.73
N GLY A 41 5.72 -2.54 -7.08
CA GLY A 41 5.67 -2.39 -5.63
C GLY A 41 4.60 -1.38 -5.22
N TYR A 42 4.59 -1.04 -3.93
CA TYR A 42 3.77 0.03 -3.40
C TYR A 42 4.59 0.96 -2.49
N GLU A 43 4.12 2.19 -2.35
CA GLU A 43 4.69 3.19 -1.45
C GLU A 43 3.59 3.76 -0.53
N SER A 44 3.94 3.94 0.73
CA SER A 44 3.10 4.64 1.70
C SER A 44 3.52 6.10 1.74
N VAL A 45 2.63 7.00 1.36
CA VAL A 45 2.93 8.43 1.29
C VAL A 45 2.19 9.17 2.39
N GLU A 46 2.94 9.89 3.23
CA GLU A 46 2.40 10.78 4.26
C GLU A 46 1.95 12.12 3.64
N ARG A 47 0.84 12.64 4.13
CA ARG A 47 0.19 13.90 3.75
C ARG A 47 0.62 14.98 4.72
N GLU A 48 1.65 15.70 4.34
CA GLU A 48 2.18 16.83 5.12
C GLU A 48 1.24 18.05 5.10
N ASP A 49 0.37 18.14 4.09
CA ASP A 49 -0.63 19.20 3.91
C ASP A 49 -1.79 19.13 4.92
N ILE A 50 -2.06 17.95 5.51
CA ILE A 50 -3.04 17.81 6.58
C ILE A 50 -2.38 18.15 7.93
N PRO A 51 -2.97 19.05 8.74
CA PRO A 51 -2.49 19.30 10.10
C PRO A 51 -2.46 18.03 10.96
N ALA A 52 -1.44 17.88 11.82
CA ALA A 52 -1.33 16.73 12.72
C ALA A 52 -2.50 16.58 13.72
N THR A 53 -3.26 17.64 13.94
CA THR A 53 -4.46 17.66 14.80
C THR A 53 -5.74 17.27 14.06
N SER A 54 -5.66 17.01 12.76
CA SER A 54 -6.82 16.60 11.96
C SER A 54 -7.30 15.22 12.40
N PRO A 55 -8.62 14.98 12.45
CA PRO A 55 -9.17 13.64 12.65
C PRO A 55 -9.05 12.75 11.39
N ILE A 56 -8.57 13.31 10.27
CA ILE A 56 -8.40 12.59 9.00
C ILE A 56 -7.02 11.91 9.00
N GLU A 57 -7.01 10.63 8.65
CA GLU A 57 -5.80 9.84 8.47
C GLU A 57 -4.88 10.49 7.42
N ARG A 58 -3.57 10.42 7.67
CA ARG A 58 -2.59 11.27 6.98
C ARG A 58 -1.76 10.53 5.96
N LYS A 59 -2.17 9.35 5.47
CA LYS A 59 -1.38 8.67 4.45
C LYS A 59 -2.25 7.97 3.42
N TYR A 60 -1.70 7.89 2.22
CA TYR A 60 -2.28 7.16 1.10
C TYR A 60 -1.27 6.16 0.54
N LEU A 61 -1.81 5.16 -0.13
CA LEU A 61 -1.01 4.10 -0.73
C LEU A 61 -0.88 4.35 -2.24
N VAL A 62 0.32 4.34 -2.78
CA VAL A 62 0.56 4.39 -4.23
C VAL A 62 1.01 3.01 -4.68
N VAL A 63 0.25 2.38 -5.58
CA VAL A 63 0.64 1.12 -6.20
C VAL A 63 1.25 1.39 -7.57
N ASP A 64 2.43 0.83 -7.82
CA ASP A 64 3.25 1.14 -8.99
C ASP A 64 3.23 -0.04 -9.98
N PHE A 65 2.86 0.28 -11.22
CA PHE A 65 2.95 -0.59 -12.36
C PHE A 65 3.81 0.07 -13.46
N ARG A 66 4.34 -0.76 -14.36
CA ARG A 66 5.05 -0.30 -15.56
C ARG A 66 4.53 -1.00 -16.79
N PHE A 67 4.09 -0.22 -17.78
CA PHE A 67 3.82 -0.77 -19.10
C PHE A 67 5.11 -1.20 -19.79
N ARG A 68 5.03 -2.22 -20.65
CA ARG A 68 6.14 -2.61 -21.52
C ARG A 68 6.43 -1.59 -22.63
N SER A 69 5.40 -0.86 -23.03
CA SER A 69 5.43 0.18 -24.06
C SER A 69 4.39 1.24 -23.73
N ASP A 70 4.58 2.46 -24.22
CA ASP A 70 3.65 3.56 -23.95
C ASP A 70 2.21 3.17 -24.34
N PRO A 71 1.25 3.24 -23.40
CA PRO A 71 -0.13 2.89 -23.67
C PRO A 71 -0.80 4.00 -24.48
N VAL A 72 -1.78 3.61 -25.30
CA VAL A 72 -2.76 4.59 -25.79
C VAL A 72 -3.63 5.06 -24.62
N ARG A 73 -4.17 6.28 -24.68
CA ARG A 73 -4.92 6.90 -23.57
C ARG A 73 -6.06 6.01 -23.03
N ASP A 74 -6.82 5.38 -23.92
CA ASP A 74 -7.96 4.55 -23.51
C ASP A 74 -7.50 3.26 -22.80
N GLN A 75 -6.34 2.72 -23.19
CA GLN A 75 -5.72 1.58 -22.52
C GLN A 75 -5.20 1.97 -21.12
N LEU A 76 -4.63 3.16 -20.97
CA LEU A 76 -4.25 3.69 -19.66
C LEU A 76 -5.46 3.77 -18.72
N GLN A 77 -6.56 4.38 -19.18
CA GLN A 77 -7.77 4.51 -18.38
C GLN A 77 -8.38 3.15 -18.02
N ALA A 78 -8.42 2.21 -18.98
CA ALA A 78 -8.87 0.84 -18.72
C ALA A 78 -7.96 0.13 -17.69
N SER A 79 -6.65 0.37 -17.73
CA SER A 79 -5.69 -0.23 -16.80
C SER A 79 -5.83 0.36 -15.39
N VAL A 80 -5.99 1.68 -15.26
CA VAL A 80 -6.32 2.36 -14.00
C VAL A 80 -7.59 1.76 -13.41
N HIS A 81 -8.67 1.73 -14.20
CA HIS A 81 -9.96 1.19 -13.76
C HIS A 81 -9.84 -0.27 -13.32
N LYS A 82 -9.08 -1.09 -14.04
CA LYS A 82 -8.85 -2.50 -13.71
C LYS A 82 -8.16 -2.66 -12.35
N VAL A 83 -7.09 -1.90 -12.10
CA VAL A 83 -6.36 -1.98 -10.82
C VAL A 83 -7.23 -1.47 -9.68
N CYS A 84 -7.85 -0.30 -9.83
CA CYS A 84 -8.74 0.25 -8.82
C CYS A 84 -9.89 -0.69 -8.51
N MET A 85 -10.47 -1.36 -9.51
CA MET A 85 -11.55 -2.32 -9.27
C MET A 85 -11.09 -3.62 -8.63
N ALA A 86 -9.85 -4.07 -8.87
CA ALA A 86 -9.30 -5.21 -8.14
C ALA A 86 -9.15 -4.88 -6.65
N LEU A 87 -8.63 -3.69 -6.33
CA LEU A 87 -8.45 -3.22 -4.96
C LEU A 87 -9.77 -2.98 -4.24
N LEU A 88 -10.66 -2.16 -4.82
CA LEU A 88 -11.92 -1.76 -4.17
C LEU A 88 -12.94 -2.88 -4.00
N LYS A 89 -12.83 -3.97 -4.79
CA LYS A 89 -13.69 -5.15 -4.62
C LYS A 89 -13.25 -6.05 -3.48
N ASP A 90 -11.98 -5.98 -3.09
CA ASP A 90 -11.46 -6.72 -1.95
C ASP A 90 -11.76 -5.94 -0.65
N ARG A 91 -12.93 -6.24 -0.06
CA ARG A 91 -13.40 -5.55 1.15
C ARG A 91 -12.49 -5.76 2.35
N GLU A 92 -11.87 -6.93 2.46
CA GLU A 92 -10.98 -7.25 3.57
C GLU A 92 -9.69 -6.43 3.46
N LEU A 93 -9.12 -6.35 2.25
CA LEU A 93 -7.99 -5.48 1.98
C LEU A 93 -8.30 -4.01 2.27
N ILE A 94 -9.41 -3.48 1.76
CA ILE A 94 -9.80 -2.08 1.99
C ILE A 94 -9.98 -1.80 3.49
N GLN A 95 -10.65 -2.70 4.22
CA GLN A 95 -10.79 -2.56 5.67
C GLN A 95 -9.43 -2.57 6.37
N SER A 96 -8.53 -3.50 6.00
CA SER A 96 -7.18 -3.58 6.56
C SER A 96 -6.36 -2.32 6.29
N LEU A 97 -6.48 -1.73 5.10
CA LEU A 97 -5.84 -0.47 4.74
C LEU A 97 -6.38 0.68 5.57
N SER A 98 -7.71 0.81 5.69
CA SER A 98 -8.34 1.84 6.53
C SER A 98 -7.98 1.70 8.00
N ASP A 99 -8.00 0.48 8.55
CA ASP A 99 -7.59 0.20 9.95
C ASP A 99 -6.10 0.51 10.17
N SER A 100 -5.30 0.49 9.11
CA SER A 100 -3.88 0.85 9.12
C SER A 100 -3.64 2.35 8.92
N GLY A 101 -4.70 3.15 8.75
CA GLY A 101 -4.64 4.61 8.56
C GLY A 101 -4.44 5.05 7.11
N TYR A 102 -4.76 4.21 6.12
CA TYR A 102 -4.79 4.63 4.72
C TYR A 102 -6.20 5.14 4.35
N ASP A 103 -6.31 6.39 3.93
CA ASP A 103 -7.58 7.00 3.51
C ASP A 103 -7.85 6.94 2.01
N MET A 104 -6.80 6.66 1.22
CA MET A 104 -6.84 6.66 -0.24
C MET A 104 -5.84 5.65 -0.81
N VAL A 105 -6.15 5.12 -2.00
CA VAL A 105 -5.22 4.34 -2.83
C VAL A 105 -5.14 4.97 -4.21
N ALA A 106 -3.93 5.22 -4.67
CA ALA A 106 -3.63 5.73 -6.00
C ALA A 106 -2.82 4.72 -6.81
N VAL A 107 -2.96 4.76 -8.12
CA VAL A 107 -2.25 3.93 -9.09
C VAL A 107 -1.30 4.78 -9.90
N ALA A 108 -0.06 4.32 -10.07
CA ALA A 108 0.92 4.91 -10.97
C ALA A 108 1.33 3.91 -12.06
N PHE A 109 1.41 4.37 -13.30
CA PHE A 109 1.96 3.59 -14.42
C PHE A 109 3.28 4.13 -14.96
N ASP A 110 3.66 5.33 -14.49
CA ASP A 110 4.93 5.99 -14.77
C ASP A 110 5.42 6.72 -13.49
N ARG A 111 6.46 7.56 -13.61
CA ARG A 111 7.03 8.31 -12.47
C ARG A 111 6.44 9.71 -12.29
N GLN A 112 5.59 10.15 -13.21
CA GLN A 112 5.11 11.52 -13.32
C GLN A 112 3.64 11.65 -12.92
N SER A 113 2.86 10.59 -13.08
CA SER A 113 1.41 10.59 -12.90
C SER A 113 0.95 9.54 -11.89
N GLN A 114 -0.07 9.93 -11.13
CA GLN A 114 -0.82 9.06 -10.22
C GLN A 114 -2.31 9.28 -10.48
N PHE A 115 -3.10 8.22 -10.33
CA PHE A 115 -4.54 8.23 -10.56
C PHE A 115 -5.24 7.74 -9.30
N ASP A 116 -6.12 8.57 -8.75
CA ASP A 116 -6.96 8.22 -7.61
C ASP A 116 -7.97 7.13 -8.01
N CYS A 117 -8.21 6.19 -7.11
CA CYS A 117 -9.22 5.15 -7.26
C CYS A 117 -10.62 5.56 -6.75
N LEU A 118 -10.77 6.73 -6.11
CA LEU A 118 -12.02 7.28 -5.57
C LEU A 118 -12.62 8.43 -6.40
#